data_AF-A0A328T9Z6-F1
#
_entry.id   AF-A0A328T9Z6-F1
#
_cell.length_a   1.000
_cell.length_b   1.000
_cell.length_c   1.000
_cell.angle_alpha   90.00
_cell.angle_beta   90.00
_cell.angle_gamma   90.00
#
_symmetry.space_group_name_H-M   'P 1'
#
loop_
_entity.id
_entity.type
_entity.pdbx_description
1 polymer ?
#
loop_
_entity_poly.entity_id
_entity_poly.type
_entity_poly.pdbx_seq_one_letter_code
_entity_poly.pdbx_strand_id
1 'polypeptide(L)'
;MLRLATSIKQGTVTASLMLKKLASYPKQNGLAKALRKIGRIERTLFMLDWFRDPALRRRVQVGLNKGEARNALARAVFLHRLGEIRDRKPENQSYRASGL
;
A
#
# COMPACT_ATOMS: atom_id res chain seq x y z
N MET A 1 24.27 2.32 -2.95
CA MET A 1 23.13 2.26 -3.90
C MET A 1 23.51 1.60 -5.19
N LEU A 2 24.59 2.04 -5.86
CA LEU A 2 25.01 1.51 -7.16
C LEU A 2 25.10 -0.02 -7.19
N ARG A 3 25.83 -0.63 -6.23
CA ARG A 3 25.94 -2.09 -6.14
C ARG A 3 24.57 -2.81 -6.03
N LEU A 4 23.62 -2.24 -5.28
CA LEU A 4 22.29 -2.82 -5.16
C LEU A 4 21.52 -2.72 -6.48
N ALA A 5 21.57 -1.56 -7.13
CA ALA A 5 20.92 -1.35 -8.42
C ALA A 5 21.52 -2.23 -9.52
N THR A 6 22.85 -2.35 -9.58
CA THR A 6 23.54 -3.19 -10.57
C THR A 6 23.26 -4.66 -10.34
N SER A 7 23.29 -5.16 -9.10
CA SER A 7 22.97 -6.57 -8.80
C SER A 7 21.53 -6.94 -9.16
N ILE A 8 20.58 -6.01 -9.01
CA ILE A 8 19.19 -6.23 -9.48
C ILE A 8 19.14 -6.20 -11.01
N LYS A 9 19.76 -5.20 -11.64
CA LYS A 9 19.76 -5.04 -13.10
C LYS A 9 20.43 -6.20 -13.83
N GLN A 10 21.49 -6.77 -13.26
CA GLN A 10 22.21 -7.93 -13.80
C GLN A 10 21.56 -9.27 -13.46
N GLY A 11 20.47 -9.27 -12.68
CA GLY A 11 19.78 -10.50 -12.27
C GLY A 11 20.53 -11.35 -11.24
N THR A 12 21.66 -10.88 -10.72
CA THR A 12 22.44 -11.57 -9.67
C THR A 12 21.61 -11.76 -8.40
N VAL A 13 20.71 -10.82 -8.09
CA VAL A 13 19.77 -10.92 -6.98
C VAL A 13 18.41 -10.37 -7.38
N THR A 14 17.33 -11.05 -6.99
CA THR A 14 15.97 -10.56 -7.23
C THR A 14 15.64 -9.33 -6.37
N ALA A 15 14.81 -8.44 -6.91
CA ALA A 15 14.34 -7.26 -6.18
C ALA A 15 13.60 -7.65 -4.88
N SER A 16 12.79 -8.71 -4.92
CA SER A 16 12.06 -9.21 -3.75
C SER A 16 12.99 -9.67 -2.62
N LEU A 17 14.07 -10.39 -2.94
CA LEU A 17 15.07 -10.82 -1.95
C LEU A 17 15.81 -9.63 -1.35
N MET A 18 16.20 -8.65 -2.18
CA MET A 18 16.83 -7.41 -1.70
C MET A 18 15.91 -6.61 -0.77
N LEU A 19 14.63 -6.49 -1.11
CA LEU A 19 13.65 -5.81 -0.26
C LEU A 19 13.49 -6.52 1.10
N LYS A 20 13.40 -7.85 1.12
CA LYS A 20 13.34 -8.63 2.36
C LYS A 20 14.58 -8.38 3.23
N LYS A 21 15.76 -8.36 2.63
CA LYS A 21 17.03 -8.10 3.34
C LYS A 21 17.12 -6.67 3.88
N LEU A 22 16.70 -5.67 3.10
CA LEU A 22 16.65 -4.27 3.54
C LEU A 22 15.64 -4.07 4.69
N ALA A 23 14.54 -4.81 4.67
CA ALA A 23 13.48 -4.75 5.68
C ALA A 23 13.79 -5.51 6.97
N SER A 24 14.78 -6.40 6.99
CA SER A 24 15.04 -7.28 8.15
C SER A 24 15.55 -6.50 9.38
N TYR A 25 16.45 -5.52 9.19
CA TYR A 25 17.00 -4.70 10.28
C TYR A 25 17.02 -3.21 9.93
N PRO A 26 15.85 -2.57 9.84
CA PRO A 26 15.70 -1.27 9.20
C PRO A 26 16.36 -0.12 9.97
N LYS A 27 16.55 -0.25 11.28
CA LYS A 27 17.20 0.75 12.15
C LYS A 27 18.73 0.61 12.18
N GLN A 28 19.27 -0.54 11.81
CA GLN A 28 20.71 -0.82 11.79
C GLN A 28 21.30 -0.83 10.37
N ASN A 29 20.44 -0.98 9.35
CA ASN A 29 20.85 -0.97 7.95
C ASN A 29 21.02 0.47 7.42
N GLY A 30 22.27 0.92 7.29
CA GLY A 30 22.62 2.25 6.74
C GLY A 30 22.13 2.47 5.30
N LEU A 31 22.14 1.43 4.47
CA LEU A 31 21.64 1.50 3.09
C LEU A 31 20.12 1.71 3.05
N ALA A 32 19.38 1.00 3.91
CA ALA A 32 17.93 1.19 4.05
C ALA A 32 17.59 2.61 4.55
N LYS A 33 18.38 3.16 5.49
CA LYS A 33 18.22 4.56 5.94
C LYS A 33 18.44 5.55 4.80
N ALA A 34 19.49 5.38 4.01
CA ALA A 34 19.78 6.23 2.87
C ALA A 34 18.67 6.17 1.80
N LEU A 35 18.17 4.97 1.45
CA LEU A 35 17.04 4.81 0.52
C LEU A 35 15.79 5.54 1.01
N ARG A 36 15.48 5.47 2.32
CA ARG A 36 14.36 6.22 2.89
C ARG A 36 14.54 7.73 2.78
N LYS A 37 15.76 8.24 2.92
CA LYS A 37 16.04 9.68 2.77
C LYS A 37 15.81 10.13 1.34
N ILE A 38 16.25 9.36 0.35
CA ILE A 38 15.94 9.60 -1.07
C ILE A 38 14.43 9.62 -1.28
N GLY A 39 13.69 8.60 -0.80
CA GLY A 39 12.23 8.57 -0.93
C GLY A 39 11.52 9.75 -0.24
N ARG A 40 12.10 10.33 0.82
CA ARG A 40 11.56 11.56 1.43
C ARG A 40 11.76 12.79 0.56
N ILE A 41 12.88 12.88 -0.17
CA ILE A 41 13.13 13.98 -1.12
C ILE A 41 12.11 13.91 -2.25
N GLU A 42 11.96 12.74 -2.89
CA GLU A 42 10.96 12.53 -3.95
C GLU A 42 9.54 12.87 -3.48
N ARG A 43 9.16 12.41 -2.28
CA ARG A 43 7.86 12.77 -1.69
C ARG A 43 7.71 14.28 -1.48
N THR A 44 8.77 14.97 -1.07
CA THR A 44 8.73 16.41 -0.84
C THR A 44 8.57 17.16 -2.16
N LEU A 45 9.34 16.79 -3.19
CA LEU A 45 9.22 17.35 -4.53
C LEU A 45 7.81 17.15 -5.09
N PHE A 46 7.29 15.92 -5.01
CA PHE A 46 5.92 15.63 -5.40
C PHE A 46 4.89 16.48 -4.65
N MET A 47 5.06 16.69 -3.33
CA MET A 47 4.15 17.54 -2.55
C MET A 47 4.22 19.01 -2.97
N LEU A 48 5.41 19.52 -3.31
CA LEU A 48 5.55 20.88 -3.83
C LEU A 48 4.84 21.04 -5.19
N ASP A 49 5.02 20.08 -6.09
CA ASP A 49 4.28 20.06 -7.36
C ASP A 49 2.78 19.90 -7.15
N TRP A 50 2.37 19.07 -6.19
CA TRP A 50 0.97 18.91 -5.79
C TRP A 50 0.33 20.23 -5.38
N PHE A 51 1.00 21.05 -4.57
CA PHE A 51 0.47 22.34 -4.14
C PHE A 51 0.38 23.35 -5.29
N ARG A 52 1.31 23.29 -6.24
CA ARG A 52 1.38 24.26 -7.34
C ARG A 52 0.51 23.91 -8.54
N ASP A 53 0.35 22.63 -8.89
CA ASP A 53 -0.31 22.19 -10.13
C ASP A 53 -1.71 21.60 -9.88
N PRO A 54 -2.80 22.33 -10.21
CA PRO A 54 -4.16 21.83 -10.12
C PRO A 54 -4.44 20.62 -11.03
N ALA A 55 -3.78 20.50 -12.18
CA ALA A 55 -3.98 19.40 -13.12
C ALA A 55 -3.40 18.09 -12.57
N LEU A 56 -2.21 18.14 -11.95
CA LEU A 56 -1.67 17.02 -11.18
C LEU A 56 -2.64 16.57 -10.08
N ARG A 57 -3.16 17.52 -9.28
CA ARG A 57 -4.14 17.21 -8.22
C ARG A 57 -5.35 16.47 -8.75
N ARG A 58 -5.94 16.98 -9.85
CA ARG A 58 -7.12 16.38 -10.46
C ARG A 58 -6.86 14.95 -10.92
N ARG A 59 -5.73 14.70 -11.60
CA ARG A 59 -5.37 13.36 -12.09
C ARG A 59 -5.23 12.34 -10.96
N VAL A 60 -4.56 12.72 -9.88
CA VAL A 60 -4.38 11.84 -8.72
C VAL A 60 -5.68 11.65 -7.94
N GLN A 61 -6.52 12.68 -7.80
CA GLN A 61 -7.83 12.54 -7.15
C GLN A 61 -8.70 11.52 -7.88
N VAL A 62 -8.68 11.49 -9.22
CA VAL A 62 -9.40 10.48 -10.01
C VAL A 62 -8.89 9.07 -9.66
N GLY A 63 -7.57 8.89 -9.55
CA GLY A 63 -6.97 7.62 -9.13
C GLY A 63 -7.35 7.21 -7.70
N LEU A 64 -7.32 8.16 -6.76
CA LEU A 64 -7.71 7.96 -5.37
C LEU A 64 -9.19 7.56 -5.26
N ASN A 65 -10.09 8.32 -5.90
CA ASN A 65 -11.52 8.05 -5.91
C ASN A 65 -11.82 6.63 -6.41
N LYS A 66 -11.12 6.17 -7.45
CA LYS A 66 -11.26 4.79 -7.97
C LYS A 66 -10.84 3.74 -6.93
N GLY A 67 -9.71 3.96 -6.27
CA GLY A 67 -9.20 3.06 -5.21
C GLY A 67 -10.12 3.04 -3.99
N GLU A 68 -10.60 4.20 -3.56
CA GLU A 68 -11.54 4.34 -2.44
C GLU A 68 -12.89 3.71 -2.75
N ALA A 69 -13.43 3.92 -3.95
CA ALA A 69 -14.67 3.27 -4.39
C ALA A 69 -14.54 1.75 -4.41
N ARG A 70 -13.42 1.20 -4.92
CA ARG A 70 -13.13 -0.23 -4.87
C ARG A 70 -13.07 -0.73 -3.43
N ASN A 71 -12.36 -0.03 -2.55
CA ASN A 71 -12.23 -0.41 -1.14
C ASN A 71 -13.56 -0.30 -0.38
N ALA A 72 -14.37 0.71 -0.69
CA ALA A 72 -15.71 0.90 -0.13
C ALA A 72 -16.65 -0.23 -0.58
N LEU A 73 -16.64 -0.57 -1.87
CA LEU A 73 -17.39 -1.71 -2.39
C LEU A 73 -16.95 -3.01 -1.73
N ALA A 74 -15.64 -3.25 -1.62
CA ALA A 74 -15.13 -4.44 -0.91
C ALA A 74 -15.71 -4.50 0.51
N ARG A 75 -15.63 -3.42 1.29
CA ARG A 75 -16.20 -3.36 2.64
C ARG A 75 -17.73 -3.57 2.67
N ALA A 76 -18.45 -3.00 1.71
CA ALA A 76 -19.91 -3.12 1.63
C ALA A 76 -20.38 -4.52 1.23
N VAL A 77 -19.64 -5.19 0.34
CA VAL A 77 -19.91 -6.57 -0.10
C VAL A 77 -19.43 -7.60 0.94
N PHE A 78 -18.46 -7.25 1.79
CA PHE A 78 -18.02 -8.10 2.89
C PHE A 78 -19.06 -8.15 4.02
N LEU A 79 -20.04 -9.03 3.87
CA LEU A 79 -20.85 -9.55 4.97
C LEU A 79 -19.98 -10.47 5.86
N HIS A 80 -20.10 -10.34 7.18
CA HIS A 80 -19.45 -11.21 8.18
C HIS A 80 -17.92 -11.34 8.13
N ARG A 81 -17.15 -10.30 8.47
CA ARG A 81 -15.73 -10.42 8.86
C ARG A 81 -14.93 -11.43 7.99
N LEU A 82 -14.96 -11.25 6.65
CA LEU A 82 -14.37 -12.14 5.63
C LEU A 82 -15.20 -13.38 5.23
N GLY A 83 -16.52 -13.38 5.40
CA GLY A 83 -17.36 -14.57 5.13
C GLY A 83 -17.32 -15.62 6.24
N GLU A 84 -16.76 -15.30 7.41
CA GLU A 84 -16.75 -16.20 8.56
C GLU A 84 -18.05 -16.07 9.35
N ILE A 85 -18.93 -17.04 9.16
CA ILE A 85 -20.11 -17.23 10.00
C ILE A 85 -19.64 -17.82 11.34
N ARG A 86 -19.30 -16.96 12.29
CA ARG A 86 -18.92 -17.37 13.66
C ARG A 86 -20.12 -17.57 14.58
N ASP A 87 -21.31 -17.14 14.16
CA ASP A 87 -22.53 -17.28 14.94
C ASP A 87 -23.08 -18.70 14.80
N ARG A 88 -23.25 -19.40 15.94
CA ARG A 88 -23.61 -20.82 15.97
C ARG A 88 -25.08 -21.10 15.59
N LYS A 89 -25.96 -20.10 15.73
CA LYS A 89 -27.40 -20.24 15.49
C LYS A 89 -27.81 -19.55 14.18
N PRO A 90 -28.64 -20.19 13.34
CA PRO A 90 -29.03 -19.65 12.04
C PRO A 90 -29.76 -18.31 12.16
N GLU A 91 -30.57 -18.07 13.20
CA GLU A 91 -31.29 -16.79 13.35
C GLU A 91 -30.32 -15.60 13.52
N ASN A 92 -29.23 -15.78 14.27
CA ASN A 92 -28.22 -14.74 14.46
C ASN A 92 -27.43 -14.45 13.18
N GLN A 93 -27.24 -15.47 12.34
CA GLN A 93 -26.61 -15.31 11.03
C GLN A 93 -27.53 -14.50 10.11
N SER A 94 -28.82 -14.83 10.07
CA SER A 94 -29.83 -14.12 9.27
C SER A 94 -29.96 -12.65 9.69
N TYR A 95 -30.05 -12.39 11.00
CA TYR A 95 -30.17 -11.04 11.56
C TYR A 95 -28.95 -10.16 11.20
N ARG A 96 -27.73 -10.71 11.29
CA ARG A 96 -26.53 -9.95 10.90
C ARG A 96 -26.30 -9.88 9.39
N ALA A 97 -26.77 -10.89 8.64
CA ALA A 97 -26.75 -10.87 7.19
C ALA A 97 -27.72 -9.82 6.61
N SER A 98 -28.81 -9.50 7.34
CA SER A 98 -29.75 -8.46 6.92
C SER A 98 -29.23 -7.03 7.05
N GLY A 99 -28.10 -6.80 7.73
CA GLY A 99 -27.49 -5.46 7.86
C GLY A 99 -28.35 -4.42 8.61
N LEU A 100 -29.38 -4.88 9.34
CA LEU A 100 -30.21 -4.13 10.29
C LEU A 100 -29.70 -4.36 11.72
#